data_AF-A0A090WV04-F1
#
_entry.id   AF-A0A090WV04-F1
#
_cell.length_a   1.000
_cell.length_b   1.000
_cell.length_c   1.000
_cell.angle_alpha   90.00
_cell.angle_beta   90.00
_cell.angle_gamma   90.00
#
_symmetry.space_group_name_H-M   'P 1'
#
loop_
_entity.id
_entity.type
_entity.pdbx_description
1 polymer ?
#
loop_
_entity_poly.entity_id
_entity_poly.type
_entity_poly.pdbx_seq_one_letter_code
_entity_poly.pdbx_strand_id
1 'polypeptide(L)'
;MAGRHGNKGIVARIVRQEDMPFLEDGTPVDIVLNPLGVPSRMNIGQIYETVLGWAGQKLGRTYATPIFDGATIEQINGFTDEAGIQDTDILIYMTVEQVSVSINQQQLV
;
A
#
# COMPACT_ATOMS: atom_id res chain seq x y z
N MET A 1 -14.19 -4.53 -5.28
CA MET A 1 -12.93 -3.81 -5.56
C MET A 1 -11.89 -4.80 -6.07
N ALA A 2 -10.90 -4.35 -6.85
CA ALA A 2 -9.83 -5.20 -7.33
C ALA A 2 -8.50 -4.43 -7.43
N GLY A 3 -7.40 -5.02 -6.94
CA GLY A 3 -6.03 -4.49 -7.12
C GLY A 3 -5.33 -5.06 -8.37
N ARG A 4 -4.20 -4.44 -8.77
CA ARG A 4 -3.36 -4.86 -9.93
C ARG A 4 -2.72 -6.24 -9.78
N HIS A 5 -2.68 -6.75 -8.55
CA HIS A 5 -2.10 -8.05 -8.20
C HIS A 5 -3.13 -9.19 -8.16
N GLY A 6 -4.27 -9.05 -8.84
CA GLY A 6 -5.31 -10.08 -8.88
C GLY A 6 -6.09 -10.25 -7.57
N ASN A 7 -5.91 -9.34 -6.60
CA ASN A 7 -6.68 -9.30 -5.36
C ASN A 7 -8.08 -8.73 -5.61
N LYS A 8 -8.97 -9.59 -6.12
CA LYS A 8 -10.41 -9.33 -6.23
C LYS A 8 -11.09 -9.59 -4.89
N GLY A 9 -11.94 -8.65 -4.44
CA GLY A 9 -12.69 -8.76 -3.20
C GLY A 9 -14.05 -8.07 -3.27
N ILE A 10 -14.98 -8.58 -2.46
CA ILE A 10 -16.31 -7.98 -2.23
C ILE A 10 -16.22 -7.17 -0.93
N VAL A 11 -16.94 -6.04 -0.86
CA VAL A 11 -17.07 -5.27 0.39
C VAL A 11 -17.93 -6.07 1.35
N ALA A 12 -17.32 -6.61 2.42
CA ALA A 12 -18.01 -7.48 3.37
C ALA A 12 -18.82 -6.69 4.41
N ARG A 13 -18.33 -5.51 4.84
CA ARG A 13 -18.96 -4.67 5.85
C ARG A 13 -18.56 -3.21 5.66
N ILE A 14 -19.52 -2.31 5.83
CA ILE A 14 -19.28 -0.86 5.94
C ILE A 14 -19.45 -0.51 7.42
N VAL A 15 -18.45 0.12 8.03
CA VAL A 15 -18.45 0.55 9.43
C VAL A 15 -18.28 2.06 9.50
N ARG A 16 -18.57 2.66 10.65
CA ARG A 16 -18.35 4.09 10.86
C ARG A 16 -16.87 4.36 11.13
N GLN A 17 -16.45 5.61 10.95
CA GLN A 17 -15.06 6.03 11.07
C GLN A 17 -14.49 5.78 12.48
N GLU A 18 -15.32 5.91 13.52
CA GLU A 18 -14.94 5.62 14.91
C GLU A 18 -14.67 4.14 15.18
N ASP A 19 -15.19 3.23 14.35
CA ASP A 19 -15.01 1.79 14.47
C ASP A 19 -13.79 1.30 13.67
N MET A 20 -13.13 2.19 12.91
CA MET A 20 -11.93 1.87 12.13
C MET A 20 -10.66 1.95 12.98
N PRO A 21 -9.63 1.16 12.66
CA PRO A 21 -8.27 1.37 13.17
C PRO A 21 -7.76 2.77 12.82
N PHE A 22 -6.91 3.32 13.70
CA PHE A 22 -6.28 4.63 13.52
C PHE A 22 -4.76 4.46 13.35
N LEU A 23 -4.17 5.30 12.51
CA LEU A 23 -2.71 5.47 12.39
C LEU A 23 -2.16 6.20 13.63
N GLU A 24 -0.84 6.24 13.79
CA GLU A 24 -0.17 6.92 14.92
C GLU A 24 -0.52 8.41 15.02
N ASP A 25 -0.87 9.05 13.90
CA ASP A 25 -1.29 10.45 13.84
C ASP A 25 -2.79 10.67 14.13
N GLY A 26 -3.53 9.60 14.42
CA GLY A 26 -4.97 9.63 14.69
C GLY A 26 -5.85 9.64 13.43
N THR A 27 -5.28 9.46 12.24
CA THR A 27 -6.04 9.32 10.99
C THR A 27 -6.65 7.91 10.92
N PRO A 28 -7.96 7.77 10.71
CA PRO A 28 -8.57 6.45 10.52
C PRO A 28 -8.25 5.87 9.16
N VAL A 29 -8.15 4.54 9.11
CA VAL A 29 -7.89 3.80 7.88
C VAL A 29 -9.18 3.66 7.06
N ASP A 30 -9.04 3.60 5.74
CA ASP A 30 -10.20 3.52 4.85
C ASP A 30 -10.58 2.08 4.49
N ILE A 31 -9.58 1.22 4.25
CA ILE A 31 -9.78 -0.16 3.84
C ILE A 31 -8.88 -1.08 4.66
N VAL A 32 -9.49 -2.11 5.25
CA VAL A 32 -8.79 -3.21 5.93
C VAL A 32 -8.82 -4.44 5.03
N LEU A 33 -7.64 -4.98 4.72
CA LEU A 33 -7.51 -6.23 3.97
C LEU A 33 -7.25 -7.41 4.89
N ASN A 34 -7.67 -8.60 4.46
CA ASN A 34 -7.34 -9.83 5.17
C ASN A 34 -5.85 -10.19 4.96
N PRO A 35 -5.03 -10.28 6.03
CA PRO A 35 -3.59 -10.56 5.91
C PRO A 35 -3.28 -11.91 5.26
N LEU A 36 -4.18 -12.88 5.32
CA LEU A 36 -3.98 -14.21 4.71
C LEU A 36 -4.01 -14.19 3.17
N GLY A 37 -4.56 -13.13 2.56
CA GLY A 37 -4.73 -13.02 1.11
C GLY A 37 -3.43 -12.78 0.34
N VAL A 38 -2.39 -12.26 1.01
CA VAL A 38 -1.12 -11.86 0.37
C VAL A 38 -0.10 -13.01 0.32
N PRO A 39 0.19 -13.73 1.43
CA PRO A 39 1.17 -14.81 1.43
C PRO A 39 0.69 -16.03 0.63
N SER A 40 -0.61 -16.33 0.71
CA SER A 40 -1.20 -17.50 0.05
C SER A 40 -1.19 -17.44 -1.47
N ARG A 41 -1.10 -16.23 -2.05
CA ARG A 41 -1.11 -15.99 -3.50
C ARG A 41 0.25 -15.53 -4.04
N MET A 42 1.25 -15.40 -3.17
CA MET A 42 2.58 -14.88 -3.53
C MET A 42 2.51 -13.47 -4.16
N ASN A 43 1.54 -12.65 -3.75
CA ASN A 43 1.32 -11.30 -4.26
C ASN A 43 2.25 -10.27 -3.59
N ILE A 44 3.55 -10.58 -3.51
CA ILE A 44 4.55 -9.75 -2.80
C ILE A 44 4.66 -8.34 -3.41
N GLY A 45 4.46 -8.23 -4.73
CA GLY A 45 4.48 -6.95 -5.46
C GLY A 45 3.44 -5.94 -4.93
N GLN A 46 2.32 -6.42 -4.37
CA GLN A 46 1.33 -5.53 -3.76
C GLN A 46 1.89 -4.85 -2.51
N ILE A 47 2.67 -5.59 -1.72
CA ILE A 47 3.31 -5.02 -0.53
C ILE A 47 4.32 -3.97 -0.98
N TYR A 48 5.20 -4.30 -1.93
CA TYR A 48 6.21 -3.36 -2.42
C TYR A 48 5.60 -2.11 -3.06
N GLU A 49 4.50 -2.24 -3.81
CA GLU A 49 3.76 -1.11 -4.38
C GLU A 49 3.20 -0.20 -3.27
N THR A 50 2.57 -0.77 -2.24
CA THR A 50 2.03 0.00 -1.11
C THR A 50 3.14 0.71 -0.34
N VAL A 51 4.26 0.03 -0.07
CA VAL A 51 5.43 0.60 0.62
C VAL A 51 6.00 1.79 -0.15
N LEU A 52 6.26 1.61 -1.46
CA LEU A 52 6.80 2.66 -2.32
C LEU A 52 5.81 3.81 -2.51
N GLY A 53 4.51 3.51 -2.64
CA GLY A 53 3.46 4.52 -2.72
C GLY A 53 3.40 5.38 -1.47
N TRP A 54 3.51 4.77 -0.28
CA TRP A 54 3.55 5.50 0.99
C TRP A 54 4.82 6.35 1.12
N ALA A 55 5.99 5.80 0.82
CA ALA A 55 7.24 6.56 0.82
C ALA A 55 7.16 7.76 -0.14
N GLY A 56 6.60 7.54 -1.34
CA GLY A 56 6.42 8.59 -2.35
C GLY A 56 5.49 9.70 -1.89
N GLN A 57 4.41 9.34 -1.20
CA GLN A 57 3.50 10.31 -0.62
C GLN A 57 4.17 11.18 0.45
N LYS A 58 4.91 10.58 1.39
CA LYS A 58 5.61 11.33 2.45
C LYS A 58 6.73 12.21 1.89
N LEU A 59 7.43 11.74 0.86
CA LEU A 59 8.56 12.45 0.24
C LEU A 59 8.15 13.39 -0.90
N GLY A 60 6.88 13.40 -1.30
CA GLY A 60 6.39 14.15 -2.46
C GLY A 60 6.98 13.69 -3.79
N ARG A 61 7.32 12.40 -3.92
CA ARG A 61 7.94 11.78 -5.10
C ARG A 61 7.01 10.78 -5.76
N THR A 62 7.18 10.58 -7.06
CA THR A 62 6.52 9.51 -7.81
C THR A 62 7.56 8.51 -8.28
N TYR A 63 7.33 7.23 -8.00
CA TYR A 63 8.22 6.15 -8.38
C TYR A 63 7.66 5.40 -9.60
N ALA A 64 8.54 5.03 -10.52
CA ALA A 64 8.21 4.14 -11.64
C ALA A 64 9.06 2.88 -11.51
N THR A 65 8.42 1.71 -11.55
CA THR A 65 9.09 0.40 -11.47
C THR A 65 8.72 -0.44 -12.70
N PRO A 66 9.52 -0.38 -13.78
CA PRO A 66 9.31 -1.20 -14.97
C PRO A 66 9.32 -2.70 -14.63
N ILE A 67 8.61 -3.50 -15.43
CA ILE A 67 8.37 -4.94 -15.21
C ILE A 67 9.68 -5.75 -15.06
N PHE A 68 10.76 -5.29 -15.68
CA PHE A 68 12.07 -5.96 -15.67
C PHE A 68 13.19 -5.14 -15.02
N ASP A 69 12.86 -3.97 -14.46
CA ASP A 69 13.82 -3.07 -13.80
C ASP A 69 13.16 -2.49 -12.53
N GLY A 70 12.68 -3.40 -11.67
CA GLY A 70 12.01 -3.04 -10.44
C GLY A 70 12.96 -2.48 -9.39
N ALA A 71 12.42 -1.69 -8.45
CA ALA A 71 13.19 -1.22 -7.30
C ALA A 71 13.73 -2.40 -6.50
N THR A 72 15.02 -2.35 -6.15
CA THR A 72 15.63 -3.38 -5.29
C THR A 72 15.17 -3.21 -3.85
N ILE A 73 15.28 -4.26 -3.03
CA ILE A 73 14.90 -4.21 -1.62
C ILE A 73 15.70 -3.14 -0.88
N GLU A 74 16.98 -2.98 -1.21
CA GLU A 74 17.85 -1.96 -0.63
C GLU A 74 17.37 -0.55 -0.96
N GLN A 75 16.90 -0.32 -2.18
CA GLN A 75 16.33 0.97 -2.58
C GLN A 75 15.02 1.24 -1.86
N ILE A 76 14.13 0.25 -1.76
CA ILE A 76 12.86 0.36 -1.05
C ILE A 76 13.11 0.71 0.41
N ASN A 77 14.00 -0.02 1.08
CA ASN A 77 14.37 0.23 2.47
C ASN A 77 14.97 1.62 2.66
N GLY A 78 15.83 2.07 1.73
CA GLY A 78 16.37 3.43 1.76
C GLY A 78 15.28 4.50 1.65
N PHE A 79 14.27 4.30 0.80
CA PHE A 79 13.15 5.24 0.66
C PHE A 79 12.22 5.22 1.87
N THR A 80 11.98 4.06 2.48
CA THR A 80 11.17 3.98 3.71
C THR A 80 11.86 4.63 4.90
N ASP A 81 13.18 4.45 5.01
CA ASP A 81 14.00 5.10 6.04
C ASP A 81 13.99 6.62 5.86
N GLU A 82 14.18 7.12 4.63
CA GLU A 82 14.09 8.55 4.30
C GLU A 82 12.70 9.12 4.63
N ALA A 83 11.64 8.34 4.39
CA ALA A 83 10.26 8.71 4.67
C ALA A 83 9.88 8.54 6.16
N GLY A 84 10.73 7.95 6.99
CA GLY A 84 10.42 7.63 8.39
C GLY A 84 9.19 6.72 8.51
N ILE A 85 9.13 5.65 7.71
CA ILE A 85 8.07 4.63 7.78
C ILE A 85 8.64 3.39 8.44
N GLN A 86 8.02 2.91 9.52
CA GLN A 86 8.44 1.70 10.23
C GLN A 86 7.88 0.45 9.53
N ASP A 87 8.65 -0.64 9.48
CA ASP A 87 8.34 -1.90 8.76
C ASP A 87 6.98 -2.56 9.12
N THR A 88 6.33 -2.14 10.20
CA THR A 88 5.22 -2.88 10.83
C THR A 88 3.82 -2.37 10.43
N ASP A 89 3.71 -1.14 9.92
CA ASP A 89 2.39 -0.49 9.71
C ASP A 89 1.72 -0.86 8.37
N ILE A 90 2.50 -1.39 7.43
CA ILE A 90 2.12 -1.41 6.00
C ILE A 90 1.27 -2.63 5.63
N LEU A 91 1.33 -3.70 6.42
CA LEU A 91 0.80 -5.01 5.99
C LEU A 91 -0.72 -5.18 6.16
N ILE A 92 -1.42 -4.30 6.87
CA ILE A 92 -2.82 -4.55 7.28
C ILE A 92 -3.76 -3.38 6.95
N TYR A 93 -3.22 -2.16 6.82
CA TYR A 93 -4.02 -0.94 6.76
C TYR A 93 -3.65 -0.12 5.53
N MET A 94 -4.62 0.17 4.66
CA MET A 94 -4.41 1.09 3.55
C MET A 94 -5.41 2.25 3.67
N THR A 95 -4.91 3.47 3.50
CA THR A 95 -5.76 4.66 3.31
C THR A 95 -6.19 4.76 1.83
N VAL A 96 -7.29 5.46 1.54
CA VAL A 96 -7.79 5.73 0.19
C VAL A 96 -6.73 6.47 -0.61
N GLU A 97 -5.89 7.29 0.01
CA GLU A 97 -4.77 7.94 -0.68
C GLU A 97 -3.72 6.93 -1.13
N GLN A 98 -3.35 5.95 -0.28
CA GLN A 98 -2.43 4.88 -0.67
C GLN A 98 -3.04 3.95 -1.73
N VAL A 99 -4.34 3.66 -1.61
CA VAL A 99 -5.09 2.92 -2.63
C VAL A 99 -5.19 3.74 -3.93
N SER A 100 -5.32 5.06 -3.85
CA SER A 100 -5.41 5.97 -4.99
C SER A 100 -4.06 6.19 -5.67
N VAL A 101 -2.93 6.10 -4.96
CA VAL A 101 -1.60 6.05 -5.58
C VAL A 101 -1.42 4.75 -6.35
N SER A 102 -1.81 3.59 -5.78
CA SER A 102 -1.87 2.31 -6.52
C SER A 102 -2.88 2.31 -7.67
N ILE A 103 -3.93 3.14 -7.62
CA ILE A 103 -4.91 3.30 -8.70
C ILE A 103 -4.46 4.30 -9.77
N ASN A 104 -3.85 5.44 -9.42
CA ASN A 104 -3.44 6.47 -10.40
C ASN A 104 -2.16 6.08 -11.15
N GLN A 105 -1.28 5.28 -10.55
CA GLN A 105 -0.21 4.61 -11.30
C GLN A 105 -0.75 3.54 -12.28
N GLN A 106 -2.07 3.27 -12.33
CA GLN A 106 -2.66 2.41 -13.36
C GLN A 106 -2.59 2.99 -14.78
N GLN A 107 -2.30 4.28 -14.94
CA GLN A 107 -2.25 4.94 -16.25
C GLN A 107 -0.85 5.23 -16.78
N LEU A 108 0.20 5.05 -15.98
CA LEU A 108 1.59 5.26 -16.41
C LEU A 108 2.25 3.89 -16.64
N VAL A 109 2.06 3.37 -17.85
CA VAL A 109 2.90 2.36 -18.51
C VAL A 109 3.67 3.02 -19.64
#